data_AF-A0A371BGI8-F1
#
_entry.id   AF-A0A371BGI8-F1
#
_cell.length_a   1.000
_cell.length_b   1.000
_cell.length_c   1.000
_cell.angle_alpha   90.00
_cell.angle_beta   90.00
_cell.angle_gamma   90.00
#
_symmetry.space_group_name_H-M   'P 1'
#
loop_
_entity.id
_entity.type
_entity.pdbx_description
1 polymer ?
#
loop_
_entity_poly.entity_id
_entity_poly.type
_entity_poly.pdbx_seq_one_letter_code
_entity_poly.pdbx_strand_id
1 'polypeptide(L)'
;MRRLLPACLIALALPMSAPALADVKDGVDAWSRGEFKEAVKQWRDPATKGDPDAQFNMAQAYKLGRGVKQDLNIAAEWYAKAAKQGHLQASDSYGHLLHYQGKVVAALPYLQASSERGDPRAQYLLATELFNGVHLQKDWVGAYAYMTRASASGLAPASRSLAEMDKYIPLEQRQRGIVLAGEIEKKSGQIRTQQIAGFPIDTKPPVAVATKVAVPASKPGSYPDGTAPGFPGTVAPINGEAPAAPAKPVKVAAAPAIAGKWRIQLGAFGSDANATKLWSGLQSKVGGLSAYAHSLIPAGQVKRLQAGPFASRGEAEAMCSKVKAAVVGQGCIVVAP
;
A
#
# COMPACT_ATOMS: atom_id res chain seq x y z
N MET A 1 -35.94 -67.75 39.19
CA MET A 1 -35.14 -68.01 37.96
C MET A 1 -35.22 -66.79 37.05
N ARG A 2 -34.05 -66.30 36.60
CA ARG A 2 -33.76 -65.33 35.50
C ARG A 2 -34.48 -63.97 35.50
N ARG A 3 -33.76 -62.94 36.01
CA ARG A 3 -33.97 -61.53 35.64
C ARG A 3 -33.26 -61.27 34.30
N LEU A 4 -33.99 -60.78 33.30
CA LEU A 4 -33.46 -60.34 32.01
C LEU A 4 -32.91 -58.91 32.16
N LEU A 5 -31.62 -58.72 31.87
CA LEU A 5 -30.96 -57.42 31.73
C LEU A 5 -31.26 -56.84 30.33
N PRO A 6 -31.58 -55.55 30.17
CA PRO A 6 -31.66 -54.94 28.86
C PRO A 6 -30.25 -54.61 28.36
N ALA A 7 -29.91 -55.11 27.17
CA ALA A 7 -28.68 -54.79 26.49
C ALA A 7 -28.70 -53.33 26.00
N CYS A 8 -27.86 -52.49 26.60
CA CYS A 8 -27.59 -51.14 26.13
C CYS A 8 -26.78 -51.21 24.82
N LEU A 9 -27.44 -51.01 23.68
CA LEU A 9 -26.79 -50.78 22.40
C LEU A 9 -26.16 -49.38 22.41
N ILE A 10 -24.86 -49.32 22.66
CA ILE A 10 -24.07 -48.10 22.47
C ILE A 10 -23.90 -47.91 20.96
N ALA A 11 -24.68 -46.99 20.38
CA ALA A 11 -24.49 -46.54 19.01
C ALA A 11 -23.17 -45.76 18.93
N LEU A 12 -22.16 -46.37 18.31
CA LEU A 12 -20.87 -45.75 18.03
C LEU A 12 -21.09 -44.69 16.92
N ALA A 13 -21.26 -43.43 17.32
CA ALA A 13 -21.30 -42.32 16.38
C ALA A 13 -19.87 -42.08 15.83
N LEU A 14 -19.58 -42.54 14.61
CA LEU A 14 -18.37 -42.15 13.89
C LEU A 14 -18.42 -40.63 13.63
N PRO A 15 -17.38 -39.87 14.00
CA PRO A 15 -17.31 -38.47 13.61
C PRO A 15 -17.19 -38.39 12.09
N MET A 16 -18.22 -37.85 11.43
CA MET A 16 -18.12 -37.44 10.04
C MET A 16 -17.06 -36.35 9.96
N SER A 17 -15.86 -36.70 9.50
CA SER A 17 -14.83 -35.73 9.16
C SER A 17 -15.38 -34.88 8.02
N ALA A 18 -15.72 -33.62 8.30
CA ALA A 18 -15.99 -32.66 7.24
C ALA A 18 -14.77 -32.64 6.31
N PRO A 19 -14.96 -32.68 4.98
CA PRO A 19 -13.83 -32.60 4.06
C PRO A 19 -13.08 -31.32 4.37
N ALA A 20 -11.78 -31.43 4.67
CA ALA A 20 -10.91 -30.28 4.77
C ALA A 20 -11.05 -29.51 3.45
N LEU A 21 -11.66 -28.32 3.49
CA LEU A 21 -11.57 -27.41 2.37
C LEU A 21 -10.09 -27.24 2.10
N ALA A 22 -9.65 -27.61 0.90
CA ALA A 22 -8.27 -27.50 0.50
C ALA A 22 -7.84 -26.04 0.69
N ASP A 23 -7.02 -25.81 1.72
CA ASP A 23 -6.46 -24.51 2.03
C ASP A 23 -5.66 -24.02 0.82
N VAL A 24 -5.80 -22.75 0.48
CA VAL A 24 -5.07 -22.10 -0.62
C VAL A 24 -3.56 -22.04 -0.37
N LYS A 25 -3.14 -22.35 0.86
CA LYS A 25 -1.75 -22.37 1.32
C LYS A 25 -0.79 -23.15 0.42
N ASP A 26 -1.14 -24.34 -0.04
CA ASP A 26 -0.22 -25.14 -0.89
C ASP A 26 0.15 -24.39 -2.18
N GLY A 27 -0.83 -23.70 -2.77
CA GLY A 27 -0.59 -22.86 -3.92
C GLY A 27 0.22 -21.60 -3.58
N VAL A 28 0.00 -20.99 -2.41
CA VAL A 28 0.81 -19.85 -1.94
C VAL A 28 2.26 -20.26 -1.70
N ASP A 29 2.49 -21.42 -1.10
CA ASP A 29 3.82 -21.98 -0.87
C ASP A 29 4.51 -22.28 -2.21
N ALA A 30 3.80 -22.91 -3.16
CA ALA A 30 4.32 -23.14 -4.51
C ALA A 30 4.67 -21.82 -5.23
N TRP A 31 3.80 -20.80 -5.12
CA TRP A 31 4.06 -19.48 -5.69
C TRP A 31 5.30 -18.83 -5.11
N SER A 32 5.50 -18.95 -3.79
CA SER A 32 6.68 -18.41 -3.08
C SER A 32 8.00 -19.05 -3.55
N ARG A 33 7.96 -20.32 -3.97
CA ARG A 33 9.10 -21.04 -4.57
C ARG A 33 9.29 -20.76 -6.06
N GLY A 34 8.42 -19.98 -6.69
CA GLY A 34 8.44 -19.73 -8.14
C GLY A 34 7.80 -20.83 -8.99
N GLU A 35 7.15 -21.82 -8.37
CA GLU A 35 6.48 -22.94 -9.02
C GLU A 35 5.08 -22.52 -9.50
N PHE A 36 5.00 -21.49 -10.34
CA PHE A 36 3.74 -20.82 -10.66
C PHE A 36 2.68 -21.71 -11.32
N LYS A 37 3.10 -22.69 -12.14
CA LYS A 37 2.17 -23.65 -12.74
C LYS A 37 1.52 -24.56 -11.69
N GLU A 38 2.29 -24.96 -10.69
CA GLU A 38 1.76 -25.78 -9.59
C GLU A 38 0.86 -24.94 -8.69
N ALA A 39 1.25 -23.70 -8.38
CA ALA A 39 0.39 -22.76 -7.65
C ALA A 39 -0.99 -22.59 -8.29
N VAL A 40 -1.03 -22.33 -9.60
CA VAL A 40 -2.27 -22.23 -10.39
C VAL A 40 -3.08 -23.52 -10.33
N LYS A 41 -2.43 -24.68 -10.42
CA LYS A 41 -3.09 -25.97 -10.33
C LYS A 41 -3.77 -26.16 -8.98
N GLN A 42 -3.08 -25.84 -7.88
CA GLN A 42 -3.61 -25.93 -6.52
C GLN A 42 -4.78 -24.97 -6.29
N TRP A 43 -4.73 -23.76 -6.84
CA TRP A 43 -5.80 -22.78 -6.67
C TRP A 43 -7.02 -23.00 -7.57
N ARG A 44 -6.90 -23.77 -8.66
CA ARG A 44 -7.98 -23.90 -9.65
C ARG A 44 -9.27 -24.47 -9.04
N ASP A 45 -9.16 -25.55 -8.28
CA ASP A 45 -10.33 -26.24 -7.72
C ASP A 45 -11.03 -25.40 -6.63
N PRO A 46 -10.31 -24.86 -5.60
CA PRO A 46 -10.91 -23.94 -4.63
C PRO A 46 -11.52 -22.69 -5.29
N ALA A 47 -10.84 -22.07 -6.26
CA ALA A 47 -11.35 -20.87 -6.94
C ALA A 47 -12.66 -21.17 -7.69
N THR A 48 -12.75 -22.33 -8.32
CA THR A 48 -13.96 -22.81 -9.02
C THR A 48 -15.10 -23.09 -8.03
N LYS A 49 -14.79 -23.58 -6.83
CA LYS A 49 -15.75 -23.80 -5.75
C LYS A 49 -16.18 -22.52 -5.02
N GLY A 50 -15.60 -21.37 -5.36
CA GLY A 50 -16.00 -20.09 -4.81
C GLY A 50 -15.04 -19.52 -3.77
N ASP A 51 -13.93 -20.18 -3.45
CA ASP A 51 -12.99 -19.68 -2.44
C ASP A 51 -12.42 -18.31 -2.85
N PRO A 52 -12.67 -17.23 -2.08
CA PRO A 52 -12.31 -15.87 -2.49
C PRO A 52 -10.79 -15.65 -2.54
N ASP A 53 -10.01 -16.31 -1.67
CA ASP A 53 -8.56 -16.18 -1.65
C ASP A 53 -7.94 -16.87 -2.88
N ALA A 54 -8.46 -18.04 -3.25
CA ALA A 54 -8.07 -18.74 -4.47
C ALA A 54 -8.45 -17.96 -5.72
N GLN A 55 -9.64 -17.35 -5.75
CA GLN A 55 -10.05 -16.46 -6.83
C GLN A 55 -9.12 -15.25 -6.96
N PHE A 56 -8.75 -14.61 -5.86
CA PHE A 56 -7.75 -13.54 -5.86
C PHE A 56 -6.39 -14.01 -6.39
N ASN A 57 -5.92 -15.18 -5.95
CA ASN A 57 -4.65 -15.74 -6.41
C ASN A 57 -4.67 -16.11 -7.90
N MET A 58 -5.78 -16.68 -8.39
CA MET A 58 -5.98 -16.92 -9.82
C MET A 58 -5.98 -15.60 -10.63
N ALA A 59 -6.62 -14.55 -10.12
CA ALA A 59 -6.60 -13.23 -10.75
C ALA A 59 -5.17 -12.67 -10.86
N GLN A 60 -4.37 -12.81 -9.80
CA GLN A 60 -2.96 -12.40 -9.79
C GLN A 60 -2.13 -13.20 -10.81
N ALA A 61 -2.36 -14.51 -10.93
CA ALA A 61 -1.69 -15.37 -11.91
C ALA A 61 -1.94 -14.89 -13.35
N TYR A 62 -3.20 -14.62 -13.70
CA TYR A 62 -3.58 -14.09 -15.02
C TYR A 62 -3.09 -12.66 -15.25
N LYS A 63 -3.12 -11.78 -14.22
CA LYS A 63 -2.61 -10.40 -14.32
C LYS A 63 -1.11 -10.38 -14.62
N LEU A 64 -0.35 -11.28 -14.01
CA LEU A 64 1.11 -11.34 -14.10
C LEU A 64 1.63 -12.29 -15.20
N GLY A 65 0.76 -13.11 -15.81
CA GLY A 65 1.19 -14.14 -16.76
C GLY A 65 2.06 -15.24 -16.14
N ARG A 66 1.85 -15.54 -14.85
CA ARG A 66 2.65 -16.51 -14.10
C ARG A 66 1.89 -17.81 -13.94
N GLY A 67 2.44 -18.90 -14.48
CA GLY A 67 1.78 -20.21 -14.48
C GLY A 67 0.63 -20.35 -15.48
N VAL A 68 0.15 -19.23 -16.04
CA VAL A 68 -0.85 -19.11 -17.10
C VAL A 68 -0.43 -18.03 -18.09
N LYS A 69 -1.02 -18.03 -19.29
CA LYS A 69 -0.86 -16.91 -20.23
C LYS A 69 -1.46 -15.64 -19.61
N GLN A 70 -0.77 -14.51 -19.72
CA GLN A 70 -1.28 -13.24 -19.22
C GLN A 70 -2.58 -12.87 -19.92
N ASP A 71 -3.60 -12.54 -19.12
CA ASP A 71 -4.90 -12.08 -19.61
C ASP A 71 -5.56 -11.17 -18.57
N LEU A 72 -5.62 -9.88 -18.88
CA LEU A 72 -6.18 -8.89 -17.97
C LEU A 72 -7.71 -8.95 -17.86
N ASN A 73 -8.40 -9.48 -18.87
CA ASN A 73 -9.85 -9.64 -18.80
C ASN A 73 -10.21 -10.80 -17.87
N ILE A 74 -9.51 -11.93 -18.01
CA ILE A 74 -9.70 -13.07 -17.11
C ILE A 74 -9.29 -12.69 -15.67
N ALA A 75 -8.21 -11.93 -15.49
CA ALA A 75 -7.85 -11.40 -14.18
C ALA A 75 -8.96 -10.54 -13.56
N ALA A 76 -9.55 -9.64 -14.35
CA ALA A 76 -10.65 -8.78 -13.92
C ALA A 76 -11.87 -9.59 -13.48
N GLU A 77 -12.24 -10.65 -14.22
CA GLU A 77 -13.33 -11.54 -13.84
C GLU A 77 -13.09 -12.24 -12.49
N TRP A 78 -11.88 -12.75 -12.26
CA TRP A 78 -11.55 -13.40 -11.00
C TRP A 78 -11.50 -12.43 -9.82
N TYR A 79 -10.91 -11.24 -9.99
CA TYR A 79 -10.98 -10.23 -8.94
C TYR A 79 -12.41 -9.81 -8.65
N ALA A 80 -13.26 -9.63 -9.67
CA ALA A 80 -14.66 -9.26 -9.48
C ALA A 80 -15.42 -10.30 -8.65
N LYS A 81 -15.18 -11.60 -8.91
CA LYS A 81 -15.76 -12.69 -8.11
C LYS A 81 -15.34 -12.63 -6.65
N ALA A 82 -14.04 -12.48 -6.37
CA ALA A 82 -13.53 -12.38 -5.01
C ALA A 82 -14.02 -11.10 -4.31
N ALA A 83 -14.02 -9.96 -5.01
CA ALA A 83 -14.51 -8.68 -4.50
C ALA A 83 -15.99 -8.71 -4.14
N LYS A 84 -16.83 -9.41 -4.93
CA LYS A 84 -18.26 -9.61 -4.63
C LYS A 84 -18.49 -10.36 -3.31
N GLN A 85 -17.52 -11.17 -2.90
CA GLN A 85 -17.52 -11.90 -1.63
C GLN A 85 -16.90 -11.09 -0.47
N GLY A 86 -16.53 -9.83 -0.71
CA GLY A 86 -15.92 -8.96 0.30
C GLY A 86 -14.41 -9.14 0.45
N HIS A 87 -13.73 -9.83 -0.47
CA HIS A 87 -12.28 -9.96 -0.43
C HIS A 87 -11.61 -8.61 -0.73
N LEU A 88 -11.00 -8.02 0.30
CA LEU A 88 -10.51 -6.65 0.28
C LEU A 88 -9.45 -6.39 -0.80
N GLN A 89 -8.39 -7.20 -0.83
CA GLN A 89 -7.29 -7.00 -1.80
C GLN A 89 -7.74 -7.23 -3.26
N ALA A 90 -8.74 -8.08 -3.48
CA ALA A 90 -9.34 -8.28 -4.79
C ALA A 90 -10.16 -7.06 -5.21
N SER A 91 -10.93 -6.48 -4.27
CA SER A 91 -11.67 -5.23 -4.48
C SER A 91 -10.74 -4.07 -4.88
N ASP A 92 -9.63 -3.90 -4.15
CA ASP A 92 -8.60 -2.90 -4.47
C ASP A 92 -8.01 -3.17 -5.87
N SER A 93 -7.52 -4.39 -6.09
CA SER A 93 -6.87 -4.79 -7.35
C SER A 93 -7.81 -4.66 -8.56
N TYR A 94 -9.10 -4.95 -8.37
CA TYR A 94 -10.11 -4.79 -9.40
C TYR A 94 -10.31 -3.33 -9.79
N GLY A 95 -10.43 -2.42 -8.81
CA GLY A 95 -10.54 -0.98 -9.06
C GLY A 95 -9.34 -0.45 -9.85
N HIS A 96 -8.12 -0.82 -9.44
CA HIS A 96 -6.89 -0.47 -10.16
C HIS A 96 -6.88 -1.00 -11.59
N LEU A 97 -7.31 -2.25 -11.78
CA LEU A 97 -7.32 -2.89 -13.10
C LEU A 97 -8.38 -2.28 -14.03
N LEU A 98 -9.58 -1.98 -13.52
CA LEU A 98 -10.63 -1.30 -14.26
C LEU A 98 -10.16 0.08 -14.74
N HIS A 99 -9.51 0.84 -13.86
CA HIS A 99 -8.94 2.15 -14.21
C HIS A 99 -7.89 2.01 -15.31
N TYR A 100 -6.96 1.06 -15.15
CA TYR A 100 -5.93 0.77 -16.15
C TYR A 100 -6.52 0.37 -17.53
N GLN A 101 -7.65 -0.35 -17.55
CA GLN A 101 -8.37 -0.71 -18.78
C GLN A 101 -9.24 0.43 -19.36
N GLY A 102 -9.18 1.65 -18.78
CA GLY A 102 -10.00 2.78 -19.21
C GLY A 102 -11.47 2.70 -18.77
N LYS A 103 -11.85 1.70 -17.96
CA LYS A 103 -13.20 1.53 -17.40
C LYS A 103 -13.35 2.39 -16.14
N VAL A 104 -13.01 3.67 -16.24
CA VAL A 104 -12.82 4.57 -15.09
C VAL A 104 -14.09 4.67 -14.24
N VAL A 105 -15.26 4.91 -14.84
CA VAL A 105 -16.53 5.02 -14.10
C VAL A 105 -16.81 3.79 -13.24
N ALA A 106 -16.52 2.59 -13.76
CA ALA A 106 -16.67 1.35 -13.02
C ALA A 106 -15.62 1.19 -11.90
N ALA A 107 -14.44 1.79 -12.05
CA ALA A 107 -13.37 1.78 -11.07
C ALA A 107 -13.65 2.70 -9.87
N LEU A 108 -14.35 3.83 -10.08
CA LEU A 108 -14.50 4.89 -9.09
C LEU A 108 -14.99 4.43 -7.70
N PRO A 109 -16.02 3.57 -7.57
CA PRO A 109 -16.46 3.11 -6.25
C PRO A 109 -15.35 2.35 -5.50
N TYR A 110 -14.61 1.51 -6.22
CA TYR A 110 -13.48 0.75 -5.66
C TYR A 110 -12.32 1.66 -5.27
N LEU A 111 -11.97 2.61 -6.14
CA LEU A 111 -10.89 3.58 -5.89
C LEU A 111 -11.24 4.49 -4.71
N GLN A 112 -12.50 4.91 -4.57
CA GLN A 112 -12.95 5.69 -3.42
C GLN A 112 -12.81 4.90 -2.12
N ALA A 113 -13.36 3.69 -2.06
CA ALA A 113 -13.27 2.85 -0.87
C ALA A 113 -11.81 2.56 -0.47
N SER A 114 -10.96 2.30 -1.47
CA SER A 114 -9.52 2.06 -1.27
C SER A 114 -8.79 3.32 -0.77
N SER A 115 -9.15 4.48 -1.33
CA SER A 115 -8.59 5.79 -0.92
C SER A 115 -8.94 6.15 0.52
N GLU A 116 -10.17 5.85 0.94
CA GLU A 116 -10.65 6.06 2.33
C GLU A 116 -9.93 5.16 3.34
N ARG A 117 -9.44 3.99 2.92
CA ARG A 117 -8.56 3.12 3.73
C ARG A 117 -7.10 3.56 3.72
N GLY A 118 -6.75 4.52 2.87
CA GLY A 118 -5.40 5.04 2.76
C GLY A 118 -4.51 4.34 1.74
N ASP A 119 -5.06 3.65 0.73
CA ASP A 119 -4.27 3.09 -0.36
C ASP A 119 -3.63 4.24 -1.19
N PRO A 120 -2.29 4.39 -1.20
CA PRO A 120 -1.66 5.53 -1.84
C PRO A 120 -1.90 5.60 -3.34
N ARG A 121 -2.00 4.44 -4.01
CA ARG A 121 -2.23 4.37 -5.44
C ARG A 121 -3.67 4.78 -5.77
N ALA A 122 -4.66 4.34 -5.00
CA ALA A 122 -6.05 4.71 -5.21
C ALA A 122 -6.26 6.20 -4.95
N GLN A 123 -5.63 6.75 -3.91
CA GLN A 123 -5.64 8.18 -3.64
C GLN A 123 -5.06 8.97 -4.82
N TYR A 124 -3.96 8.51 -5.41
CA TYR A 124 -3.39 9.12 -6.62
C TYR A 124 -4.34 9.08 -7.83
N LEU A 125 -4.95 7.93 -8.09
CA LEU A 125 -5.87 7.76 -9.23
C LEU A 125 -7.13 8.61 -9.05
N LEU A 126 -7.75 8.57 -7.86
CA LEU A 126 -8.92 9.37 -7.54
C LEU A 126 -8.61 10.88 -7.61
N ALA A 127 -7.44 11.30 -7.10
CA ALA A 127 -6.99 12.69 -7.22
C ALA A 127 -6.87 13.15 -8.67
N THR A 128 -6.38 12.27 -9.56
CA THR A 128 -6.25 12.56 -10.98
C THR A 128 -7.62 12.74 -11.64
N GLU A 129 -8.59 11.88 -11.32
CA GLU A 129 -9.95 12.00 -11.84
C GLU A 129 -10.66 13.28 -11.36
N LEU A 130 -10.50 13.62 -10.07
CA LEU A 130 -11.05 14.86 -9.49
C LEU A 130 -10.39 16.12 -10.06
N PHE A 131 -9.09 16.07 -10.37
CA PHE A 131 -8.38 17.21 -10.96
C PHE A 131 -8.80 17.45 -12.41
N ASN A 132 -8.84 16.38 -13.21
CA ASN A 132 -9.16 16.45 -14.63
C ASN A 132 -10.65 16.78 -14.85
N GLY A 133 -11.53 16.15 -14.07
CA GLY A 133 -12.97 16.37 -14.13
C GLY A 133 -13.65 15.76 -15.37
N VAL A 134 -13.09 14.67 -15.92
CA VAL A 134 -13.63 13.99 -17.12
C VAL A 134 -14.76 13.03 -16.75
N HIS A 135 -14.54 12.18 -15.74
CA HIS A 135 -15.50 11.16 -15.29
C HIS A 135 -16.19 11.53 -13.97
N LEU A 136 -15.62 12.49 -13.25
CA LEU A 136 -16.12 13.06 -12.00
C LEU A 136 -16.29 14.56 -12.18
N GLN A 137 -17.13 15.18 -11.35
CA GLN A 137 -17.11 16.63 -11.23
C GLN A 137 -15.72 17.06 -10.78
N LYS A 138 -15.17 18.09 -11.44
CA LYS A 138 -13.88 18.68 -11.07
C LYS A 138 -13.94 19.20 -9.63
N ASP A 139 -13.01 18.76 -8.81
CA ASP A 139 -12.82 19.19 -7.43
C ASP A 139 -11.33 19.29 -7.11
N TRP A 140 -10.80 20.51 -7.21
CA TRP A 140 -9.39 20.77 -6.96
C TRP A 140 -8.98 20.68 -5.49
N VAL A 141 -9.89 20.97 -4.56
CA VAL A 141 -9.60 20.85 -3.13
C VAL A 141 -9.47 19.38 -2.77
N GLY A 142 -10.45 18.56 -3.16
CA GLY A 142 -10.40 17.10 -2.99
C GLY A 142 -9.24 16.46 -3.73
N ALA A 143 -8.99 16.84 -4.99
CA ALA A 143 -7.86 16.35 -5.76
C ALA A 143 -6.53 16.64 -5.07
N TYR A 144 -6.31 17.89 -4.63
CA TYR A 144 -5.08 18.28 -3.96
C TYR A 144 -4.90 17.55 -2.62
N ALA A 145 -5.99 17.32 -1.89
CA ALA A 145 -5.97 16.58 -0.63
C ALA A 145 -5.53 15.12 -0.82
N TYR A 146 -6.16 14.39 -1.74
CA TYR A 146 -5.80 13.00 -2.03
C TYR A 146 -4.41 12.87 -2.65
N MET A 147 -4.02 13.80 -3.53
CA MET A 147 -2.66 13.83 -4.10
C MET A 147 -1.62 14.08 -3.01
N THR A 148 -1.91 14.97 -2.06
CA THR A 148 -1.05 15.23 -0.89
C THR A 148 -0.90 13.96 -0.03
N ARG A 149 -1.97 13.20 0.20
CA ARG A 149 -1.88 11.92 0.93
C ARG A 149 -1.04 10.88 0.20
N ALA A 150 -1.29 10.68 -1.09
CA ALA A 150 -0.52 9.77 -1.92
C ALA A 150 0.98 10.14 -1.94
N SER A 151 1.29 11.44 -2.05
CA SER A 151 2.66 11.96 -1.99
C SER A 151 3.30 11.72 -0.61
N ALA A 152 2.57 11.95 0.48
CA ALA A 152 3.05 11.72 1.85
C ALA A 152 3.37 10.25 2.13
N SER A 153 2.73 9.32 1.42
CA SER A 153 3.07 7.88 1.46
C SER A 153 4.33 7.52 0.66
N GLY A 154 4.99 8.49 0.01
CA GLY A 154 6.20 8.29 -0.78
C GLY A 154 5.96 7.87 -2.24
N LEU A 155 4.73 7.99 -2.75
CA LEU A 155 4.43 7.66 -4.14
C LEU A 155 5.01 8.74 -5.07
N ALA A 156 6.16 8.46 -5.67
CA ALA A 156 6.89 9.45 -6.49
C ALA A 156 6.07 10.08 -7.65
N PRO A 157 5.20 9.34 -8.38
CA PRO A 157 4.27 9.95 -9.32
C PRO A 157 3.33 10.99 -8.69
N ALA A 158 2.88 10.76 -7.46
CA ALA A 158 2.02 11.70 -6.73
C ALA A 158 2.77 12.97 -6.35
N SER A 159 4.01 12.87 -5.86
CA SER A 159 4.82 14.05 -5.53
C SER A 159 5.08 14.93 -6.76
N ARG A 160 5.38 14.32 -7.92
CA ARG A 160 5.53 15.07 -9.19
C ARG A 160 4.22 15.72 -9.61
N SER A 161 3.12 14.98 -9.56
CA SER A 161 1.81 15.51 -9.96
C SER A 161 1.35 16.63 -9.02
N LEU A 162 1.63 16.54 -7.73
CA LEU A 162 1.35 17.60 -6.75
C LEU A 162 2.09 18.90 -7.08
N ALA A 163 3.39 18.82 -7.40
CA ALA A 163 4.19 19.99 -7.79
C ALA A 163 3.69 20.63 -9.10
N GLU A 164 3.14 19.83 -10.02
CA GLU A 164 2.49 20.36 -11.22
C GLU A 164 1.11 20.97 -10.89
N MET A 165 0.32 20.37 -10.00
CA MET A 165 -0.96 20.92 -9.55
C MET A 165 -0.80 22.30 -8.92
N ASP A 166 0.33 22.57 -8.24
CA ASP A 166 0.65 23.88 -7.66
C ASP A 166 0.64 25.04 -8.67
N LYS A 167 0.88 24.75 -9.94
CA LYS A 167 0.87 25.75 -11.03
C LYS A 167 -0.53 26.15 -11.44
N TYR A 168 -1.54 25.31 -11.16
CA TYR A 168 -2.91 25.49 -11.64
C TYR A 168 -3.90 25.77 -10.52
N ILE A 169 -3.69 25.21 -9.33
CA ILE A 169 -4.62 25.33 -8.22
C ILE A 169 -4.29 26.59 -7.38
N PRO A 170 -5.24 27.53 -7.22
CA PRO A 170 -5.06 28.72 -6.41
C PRO A 170 -4.62 28.40 -4.98
N LEU A 171 -3.76 29.25 -4.40
CA LEU A 171 -3.18 29.03 -3.07
C LEU A 171 -4.24 28.73 -2.00
N GLU A 172 -5.36 29.46 -1.99
CA GLU A 172 -6.45 29.28 -1.04
C GLU A 172 -7.08 27.88 -1.13
N GLN A 173 -7.23 27.34 -2.35
CA GLN A 173 -7.76 25.99 -2.54
C GLN A 173 -6.75 24.92 -2.13
N ARG A 174 -5.44 25.16 -2.36
CA ARG A 174 -4.38 24.28 -1.87
C ARG A 174 -4.32 24.23 -0.35
N GLN A 175 -4.44 25.37 0.32
CA GLN A 175 -4.50 25.44 1.78
C GLN A 175 -5.69 24.64 2.34
N ARG A 176 -6.87 24.77 1.73
CA ARG A 176 -8.03 23.93 2.06
C ARG A 176 -7.77 22.44 1.81
N GLY A 177 -7.12 22.11 0.70
CA GLY A 177 -6.74 20.73 0.37
C GLY A 177 -5.76 20.12 1.38
N ILE A 178 -4.82 20.91 1.92
CA ILE A 178 -3.88 20.45 2.97
C ILE A 178 -4.63 20.13 4.27
N VAL A 179 -5.58 20.98 4.67
CA VAL A 179 -6.43 20.73 5.85
C VAL A 179 -7.23 19.44 5.64
N LEU A 180 -7.90 19.31 4.49
CA LEU A 180 -8.67 18.12 4.14
C LEU A 180 -7.79 16.86 4.09
N ALA A 181 -6.53 16.96 3.62
CA ALA A 181 -5.60 15.85 3.67
C ALA A 181 -5.35 15.38 5.11
N GLY A 182 -5.18 16.31 6.07
CA GLY A 182 -5.06 15.95 7.49
C GLY A 182 -6.27 15.16 8.01
N GLU A 183 -7.48 15.56 7.62
CA GLU A 183 -8.73 14.86 7.98
C GLU A 183 -8.80 13.47 7.35
N ILE A 184 -8.45 13.34 6.06
CA ILE A 184 -8.40 12.05 5.35
C ILE A 184 -7.43 11.11 6.04
N GLU A 185 -6.25 11.56 6.46
CA GLU A 185 -5.29 10.70 7.18
C GLU A 185 -5.84 10.22 8.50
N LYS A 186 -6.47 11.10 9.28
CA LYS A 186 -7.08 10.73 10.55
C LYS A 186 -8.15 9.66 10.34
N LYS A 187 -9.05 9.84 9.37
CA LYS A 187 -10.10 8.86 9.03
C LYS A 187 -9.50 7.54 8.56
N SER A 188 -8.53 7.59 7.64
CA SER A 188 -7.84 6.40 7.10
C SER A 188 -7.12 5.63 8.21
N GLY A 189 -6.46 6.34 9.13
CA GLY A 189 -5.78 5.74 10.27
C GLY A 189 -6.73 5.04 11.23
N GLN A 190 -7.92 5.60 11.48
CA GLN A 190 -8.96 4.96 12.28
C GLN A 190 -9.43 3.66 11.64
N ILE A 191 -9.71 3.68 10.33
CA ILE A 191 -10.14 2.47 9.59
C ILE A 191 -9.06 1.40 9.62
N ARG A 192 -7.79 1.78 9.39
CA ARG A 192 -6.65 0.85 9.47
C ARG A 192 -6.51 0.24 10.87
N THR A 193 -6.72 1.04 11.91
CA THR A 193 -6.66 0.58 13.31
C THR A 193 -7.78 -0.44 13.59
N GLN A 194 -8.99 -0.17 13.12
CA GLN A 194 -10.13 -1.09 13.24
C GLN A 194 -9.85 -2.42 12.52
N GLN A 195 -9.29 -2.34 11.31
CA GLN A 195 -8.91 -3.51 10.53
C GLN A 195 -7.87 -4.38 11.24
N ILE A 196 -6.82 -3.77 11.81
CA ILE A 196 -5.78 -4.49 12.57
C ILE A 196 -6.37 -5.14 13.83
N ALA A 197 -7.32 -4.46 14.49
CA ALA A 197 -8.01 -4.98 15.66
C ALA A 197 -9.06 -6.06 15.32
N GLY A 198 -9.20 -6.46 14.06
CA GLY A 198 -10.13 -7.50 13.63
C GLY A 198 -11.60 -7.07 13.66
N PHE A 199 -11.88 -5.77 13.77
CA PHE A 199 -13.24 -5.27 13.64
C PHE A 199 -13.70 -5.37 12.18
N PRO A 200 -14.96 -5.76 11.94
CA PRO A 200 -15.50 -5.81 10.60
C PRO A 200 -15.49 -4.41 9.98
N ILE A 201 -14.78 -4.27 8.87
CA ILE A 201 -14.82 -3.08 8.00
C ILE A 201 -15.73 -3.38 6.82
N ASP A 202 -16.45 -2.39 6.31
CA ASP A 202 -17.25 -2.58 5.10
C ASP A 202 -16.33 -2.78 3.90
N THR A 203 -16.26 -4.03 3.43
CA THR A 203 -15.46 -4.44 2.27
C THR A 203 -16.31 -4.60 1.01
N LYS A 204 -17.64 -4.38 1.09
CA LYS A 204 -18.49 -4.42 -0.09
C LYS A 204 -18.16 -3.21 -0.97
N PRO A 205 -18.09 -3.37 -2.30
CA PRO A 205 -17.92 -2.24 -3.20
C PRO A 205 -19.04 -1.23 -2.91
N PRO A 206 -18.72 0.05 -2.65
CA PRO A 206 -19.76 1.02 -2.34
C PRO A 206 -20.72 1.13 -3.52
N VAL A 207 -22.00 1.34 -3.20
CA VAL A 207 -23.05 1.63 -4.19
C VAL A 207 -22.55 2.79 -5.07
N ALA A 208 -22.84 2.72 -6.38
CA ALA A 208 -22.43 3.70 -7.38
C ALA A 208 -22.49 5.12 -6.80
N VAL A 209 -21.42 5.90 -6.98
CA VAL A 209 -21.27 7.25 -6.42
C VAL A 209 -22.37 8.15 -6.99
N ALA A 210 -23.54 8.12 -6.35
CA ALA A 210 -24.62 9.06 -6.54
C ALA A 210 -24.52 10.03 -5.37
N THR A 211 -23.67 11.05 -5.50
CA THR A 211 -23.98 12.41 -5.04
C THR A 211 -22.82 13.36 -5.29
N LYS A 212 -23.20 14.54 -5.82
CA LYS A 212 -22.43 15.77 -5.80
C LYS A 212 -22.09 16.12 -4.35
N VAL A 213 -20.82 16.21 -4.00
CA VAL A 213 -20.43 17.12 -2.92
C VAL A 213 -20.62 18.52 -3.51
N ALA A 214 -21.65 19.23 -3.06
CA ALA A 214 -21.89 20.61 -3.46
C ALA A 214 -20.77 21.49 -2.89
N VAL A 215 -19.67 21.62 -3.63
CA VAL A 215 -18.67 22.65 -3.41
C VAL A 215 -19.14 23.88 -4.20
N PRO A 216 -19.19 25.09 -3.59
CA PRO A 216 -19.57 26.30 -4.31
C PRO A 216 -18.69 26.46 -5.55
N ALA A 217 -19.33 26.75 -6.68
CA ALA A 217 -18.65 26.89 -7.97
C ALA A 217 -17.47 27.86 -7.84
N SER A 218 -16.25 27.32 -7.81
CA SER A 218 -15.06 28.11 -8.06
C SER A 218 -15.12 28.52 -9.53
N LYS A 219 -15.13 29.84 -9.78
CA LYS A 219 -14.97 30.37 -11.14
C LYS A 219 -13.76 29.67 -11.79
N PRO A 220 -13.89 29.15 -13.02
CA PRO A 220 -12.74 28.62 -13.75
C PRO A 220 -11.67 29.71 -13.76
N GLY A 221 -10.46 29.41 -13.27
CA GLY A 221 -9.32 30.28 -13.50
C GLY A 221 -9.15 30.45 -15.01
N SER A 222 -8.90 31.66 -15.48
CA SER A 222 -8.55 31.92 -16.88
C SER A 222 -7.18 31.27 -17.16
N TYR A 223 -7.15 30.24 -18.01
CA TYR A 223 -5.91 29.61 -18.44
C TYR A 223 -5.36 30.33 -19.67
N PRO A 224 -4.03 30.46 -19.81
CA PRO A 224 -3.40 31.15 -20.95
C PRO A 224 -3.85 30.64 -22.33
N ASP A 225 -4.20 29.34 -22.44
CA ASP A 225 -4.46 28.70 -23.74
C ASP A 225 -5.85 28.03 -23.85
N GLY A 226 -6.77 28.27 -22.90
CA GLY A 226 -8.12 27.69 -22.94
C GLY A 226 -8.21 26.16 -22.73
N THR A 227 -7.09 25.44 -22.68
CA THR A 227 -7.03 24.01 -22.37
C THR A 227 -6.71 23.78 -20.90
N ALA A 228 -7.61 23.12 -20.17
CA ALA A 228 -7.30 22.61 -18.84
C ALA A 228 -6.20 21.53 -18.95
N PRO A 229 -5.08 21.63 -18.21
CA PRO A 229 -4.06 20.59 -18.21
C PRO A 229 -4.65 19.31 -17.63
N GLY A 230 -4.45 18.18 -18.32
CA GLY A 230 -4.80 16.86 -17.80
C GLY A 230 -3.54 16.12 -17.35
N PHE A 231 -3.60 15.43 -16.20
CA PHE A 231 -2.57 14.45 -15.87
C PHE A 231 -2.88 13.11 -16.55
N PRO A 232 -1.87 12.39 -17.07
CA PRO A 232 -2.08 11.01 -17.47
C PRO A 232 -2.45 10.20 -16.22
N GLY A 233 -3.68 9.68 -16.18
CA GLY A 233 -4.15 8.78 -15.12
C GLY A 233 -3.48 7.40 -15.13
N THR A 234 -2.59 7.12 -16.09
CA THR A 234 -1.95 5.83 -16.24
C THR A 234 -0.71 5.74 -15.36
N VAL A 235 -0.84 5.16 -14.16
CA VAL A 235 0.32 4.55 -13.50
C VAL A 235 0.57 3.21 -14.19
N ALA A 236 1.77 3.01 -14.75
CA ALA A 236 2.16 1.72 -15.32
C ALA A 236 1.80 0.58 -14.34
N PRO A 237 1.35 -0.58 -14.84
CA PRO A 237 1.16 -1.73 -13.97
C PRO A 237 2.49 -1.97 -13.27
N ILE A 238 2.45 -2.21 -11.96
CA ILE A 238 3.55 -2.95 -11.37
C ILE A 238 3.46 -4.33 -12.03
N ASN A 239 4.22 -4.54 -13.10
CA ASN A 239 4.70 -5.88 -13.40
C ASN A 239 5.27 -6.34 -12.07
N GLY A 240 4.65 -7.35 -11.47
CA GLY A 240 5.16 -7.89 -10.23
C GLY A 240 6.59 -8.30 -10.51
N GLU A 241 7.56 -7.49 -10.12
CA GLU A 241 8.83 -8.02 -9.71
C GLU A 241 8.44 -8.95 -8.55
N ALA A 242 8.75 -10.24 -8.67
CA ALA A 242 8.83 -11.04 -7.47
C ALA A 242 9.82 -10.31 -6.53
N PRO A 243 9.73 -10.42 -5.20
CA PRO A 243 10.91 -10.12 -4.41
C PRO A 243 12.06 -10.89 -5.05
N ALA A 244 13.08 -10.15 -5.53
CA ALA A 244 14.21 -10.75 -6.19
C ALA A 244 14.72 -11.86 -5.26
N ALA A 245 14.87 -13.07 -5.81
CA ALA A 245 15.58 -14.13 -5.11
C ALA A 245 16.89 -13.53 -4.57
N PRO A 246 17.32 -13.86 -3.34
CA PRO A 246 18.49 -13.23 -2.73
C PRO A 246 19.65 -13.32 -3.70
N ALA A 247 20.02 -12.18 -4.29
CA ALA A 247 21.09 -12.13 -5.26
C ALA A 247 22.37 -12.54 -4.53
N LYS A 248 23.08 -13.52 -5.12
CA LYS A 248 24.44 -13.86 -4.68
C LYS A 248 25.24 -12.56 -4.56
N PRO A 249 26.07 -12.40 -3.52
CA PRO A 249 26.73 -11.12 -3.24
C PRO A 249 27.65 -10.74 -4.40
N VAL A 250 27.18 -9.84 -5.25
CA VAL A 250 28.02 -9.15 -6.23
C VAL A 250 28.68 -8.00 -5.48
N LYS A 251 30.00 -7.97 -5.48
CA LYS A 251 30.80 -6.84 -4.98
C LYS A 251 30.28 -5.54 -5.60
N VAL A 252 29.68 -4.70 -4.78
CA VAL A 252 29.13 -3.41 -5.18
C VAL A 252 30.30 -2.44 -5.38
N ALA A 253 30.51 -2.00 -6.61
CA ALA A 253 31.23 -0.78 -6.90
C ALA A 253 30.43 0.42 -6.36
N ALA A 254 31.11 1.36 -5.70
CA ALA A 254 30.50 2.46 -4.96
C ALA A 254 29.46 3.25 -5.78
N ALA A 255 28.24 3.37 -5.24
CA ALA A 255 27.19 4.24 -5.74
C ALA A 255 27.53 5.72 -5.47
N PRO A 256 27.07 6.67 -6.32
CA PRO A 256 27.45 8.07 -6.20
C PRO A 256 26.87 8.72 -4.94
N ALA A 257 27.63 9.67 -4.38
CA ALA A 257 27.31 10.36 -3.14
C ALA A 257 25.97 11.11 -3.22
N ILE A 258 25.02 10.75 -2.35
CA ILE A 258 23.76 11.46 -2.17
C ILE A 258 24.10 12.86 -1.64
N ALA A 259 23.85 13.92 -2.41
CA ALA A 259 24.20 15.30 -2.06
C ALA A 259 23.13 15.96 -1.16
N GLY A 260 22.78 15.31 -0.06
CA GLY A 260 21.89 15.87 0.96
C GLY A 260 22.67 16.59 2.07
N LYS A 261 21.98 17.40 2.88
CA LYS A 261 22.59 18.04 4.08
C LYS A 261 21.91 17.63 5.39
N TRP A 262 20.73 17.02 5.32
CA TRP A 262 19.98 16.60 6.51
C TRP A 262 20.57 15.32 7.09
N ARG A 263 20.53 15.17 8.42
CA ARG A 263 20.98 13.97 9.13
C ARG A 263 19.92 13.52 10.13
N ILE A 264 20.03 12.29 10.61
CA ILE A 264 19.30 11.83 11.80
C ILE A 264 20.30 11.50 12.91
N GLN A 265 19.98 11.83 14.15
CA GLN A 265 20.72 11.44 15.34
C GLN A 265 20.00 10.28 16.03
N LEU A 266 20.72 9.18 16.22
CA LEU A 266 20.21 7.92 16.75
C LEU A 266 20.53 7.74 18.24
N GLY A 267 21.52 8.48 18.76
CA GLY A 267 21.87 8.46 20.17
C GLY A 267 23.14 9.26 20.48
N ALA A 268 23.48 9.36 21.76
CA ALA A 268 24.72 9.95 22.25
C ALA A 268 25.42 8.93 23.15
N PHE A 269 26.71 8.70 22.92
CA PHE A 269 27.47 7.61 23.54
C PHE A 269 28.77 8.13 24.14
N GLY A 270 29.11 7.69 25.35
CA GLY A 270 30.45 7.90 25.93
C GLY A 270 31.52 6.95 25.39
N SER A 271 31.15 5.98 24.53
CA SER A 271 32.06 5.01 23.92
C SER A 271 31.68 4.73 22.47
N ASP A 272 32.66 4.80 21.58
CA ASP A 272 32.53 4.51 20.16
C ASP A 272 32.05 3.09 19.90
N ALA A 273 32.50 2.11 20.71
CA ALA A 273 32.10 0.71 20.57
C ALA A 273 30.59 0.50 20.76
N ASN A 274 29.98 1.21 21.71
CA ASN A 274 28.53 1.15 21.96
C ASN A 274 27.75 1.80 20.82
N ALA A 275 28.26 2.91 20.28
CA ALA A 275 27.64 3.57 19.14
C ALA A 275 27.68 2.69 17.88
N THR A 276 28.83 2.05 17.59
CA THR A 276 28.98 1.11 16.47
C THR A 276 28.10 -0.12 16.65
N LYS A 277 27.99 -0.66 17.87
CA LYS A 277 27.11 -1.79 18.17
C LYS A 277 25.63 -1.44 17.90
N LEU A 278 25.19 -0.25 18.32
CA LEU A 278 23.85 0.21 18.01
C LEU A 278 23.66 0.36 16.50
N TRP A 279 24.61 0.99 15.81
CA TRP A 279 24.55 1.20 14.37
C TRP A 279 24.37 -0.12 13.60
N SER A 280 25.21 -1.12 13.87
CA SER A 280 25.10 -2.45 13.25
C SER A 280 23.77 -3.14 13.55
N GLY A 281 23.26 -2.98 14.78
CA GLY A 281 21.96 -3.49 15.18
C GLY A 281 20.79 -2.81 14.46
N LEU A 282 20.90 -1.50 14.18
CA LEU A 282 19.87 -0.77 13.46
C LEU A 282 19.92 -1.03 11.95
N GLN A 283 21.10 -1.17 11.36
CA GLN A 283 21.23 -1.47 9.92
C GLN A 283 20.59 -2.81 9.54
N SER A 284 20.60 -3.80 10.44
CA SER A 284 19.96 -5.11 10.20
C SER A 284 18.45 -5.10 10.41
N LYS A 285 17.93 -4.18 11.23
CA LYS A 285 16.50 -4.11 11.60
C LYS A 285 15.70 -3.05 10.87
N VAL A 286 16.36 -1.99 10.39
CA VAL A 286 15.72 -0.84 9.75
C VAL A 286 15.99 -0.89 8.25
N GLY A 287 14.98 -1.30 7.49
CA GLY A 287 15.05 -1.37 6.03
C GLY A 287 15.43 -0.02 5.40
N GLY A 288 16.52 0.00 4.63
CA GLY A 288 17.03 1.18 3.93
C GLY A 288 18.00 2.05 4.73
N LEU A 289 18.21 1.78 6.02
CA LEU A 289 19.17 2.55 6.84
C LEU A 289 20.63 2.26 6.46
N SER A 290 20.92 1.05 5.97
CA SER A 290 22.27 0.64 5.54
C SER A 290 22.81 1.40 4.34
N ALA A 291 21.95 2.07 3.57
CA ALA A 291 22.33 2.91 2.43
C ALA A 291 22.95 4.26 2.84
N TYR A 292 22.86 4.64 4.13
CA TYR A 292 23.36 5.91 4.62
C TYR A 292 24.67 5.73 5.38
N ALA A 293 25.59 6.67 5.20
CA ALA A 293 26.80 6.73 6.02
C ALA A 293 26.44 7.15 7.45
N HIS A 294 27.14 6.59 8.43
CA HIS A 294 27.09 7.07 9.80
C HIS A 294 28.40 7.76 10.18
N SER A 295 28.30 8.68 11.14
CA SER A 295 29.42 9.42 11.68
C SER A 295 29.20 9.66 13.17
N LEU A 296 30.29 9.60 13.94
CA LEU A 296 30.30 9.99 15.34
C LEU A 296 30.74 11.46 15.42
N ILE A 297 29.82 12.33 15.79
CA ILE A 297 30.10 13.77 15.92
C ILE A 297 30.39 14.07 17.39
N PRO A 298 31.59 14.58 17.74
CA PRO A 298 31.91 14.97 19.12
C PRO A 298 30.94 16.03 19.65
N ALA A 299 30.46 15.85 20.89
CA ALA A 299 29.55 16.76 21.56
C ALA A 299 29.81 16.75 23.08
N GLY A 300 30.81 17.52 23.51
CA GLY A 300 31.29 17.52 24.90
C GLY A 300 31.93 16.17 25.26
N GLN A 301 31.50 15.56 26.36
CA GLN A 301 32.02 14.27 26.84
C GLN A 301 31.42 13.05 26.13
N VAL A 302 30.51 13.25 25.17
CA VAL A 302 29.85 12.17 24.42
C VAL A 302 29.97 12.39 22.92
N LYS A 303 29.80 11.33 22.14
CA LYS A 303 29.72 11.38 20.68
C LYS A 303 28.31 11.07 20.22
N ARG A 304 27.77 11.91 19.34
CA ARG A 304 26.45 11.75 18.73
C ARG A 304 26.57 10.86 17.51
N LEU A 305 25.87 9.73 17.53
CA LEU A 305 25.75 8.87 16.35
C LEU A 305 24.74 9.49 15.40
N GLN A 306 25.21 9.94 14.24
CA GLN A 306 24.38 10.49 13.20
C GLN A 306 24.50 9.72 11.89
N ALA A 307 23.39 9.58 11.16
CA ALA A 307 23.33 8.96 9.85
C ALA A 307 22.83 9.95 8.79
N GLY A 308 23.30 9.80 7.56
CA GLY A 308 22.98 10.66 6.43
C GLY A 308 24.14 10.74 5.43
N PRO A 309 24.04 11.60 4.41
CA PRO A 309 23.04 12.66 4.27
C PRO A 309 21.70 12.20 3.67
N PHE A 310 20.62 12.87 4.09
CA PHE A 310 19.29 12.82 3.48
C PHE A 310 19.07 14.05 2.60
N ALA A 311 18.37 13.87 1.48
CA ALA A 311 18.11 14.92 0.51
C ALA A 311 17.16 15.99 1.05
N SER A 312 16.28 15.64 1.99
CA SER A 312 15.34 16.58 2.61
C SER A 312 15.05 16.25 4.08
N ARG A 313 14.49 17.23 4.79
CA ARG A 313 13.95 17.04 6.15
C ARG A 313 12.91 15.92 6.20
N GLY A 314 12.00 15.89 5.24
CA GLY A 314 10.94 14.88 5.19
C GLY A 314 11.48 13.47 5.01
N GLU A 315 12.56 13.29 4.26
CA GLU A 315 13.23 12.00 4.12
C GLU A 315 13.92 11.56 5.43
N ALA A 316 14.56 12.49 6.13
CA ALA A 316 15.13 12.24 7.45
C ALA A 316 14.03 11.91 8.49
N GLU A 317 12.88 12.59 8.45
CA GLU A 317 11.73 12.33 9.33
C GLU A 317 11.11 10.95 9.06
N ALA A 318 10.96 10.59 7.79
CA ALA A 318 10.50 9.26 7.40
C ALA A 318 11.46 8.17 7.88
N MET A 319 12.78 8.39 7.77
CA MET A 319 13.76 7.44 8.30
C MET A 319 13.69 7.33 9.82
N CYS A 320 13.53 8.44 10.55
CA CYS A 320 13.35 8.39 12.00
C CYS A 320 12.09 7.63 12.43
N SER A 321 10.98 7.78 11.70
CA SER A 321 9.76 7.02 11.97
C SER A 321 9.97 5.51 11.77
N LYS A 322 10.72 5.12 10.73
CA LYS A 322 11.09 3.71 10.52
C LYS A 322 11.96 3.16 11.64
N VAL A 323 12.95 3.93 12.11
CA VAL A 323 13.81 3.55 13.24
C VAL A 323 12.98 3.28 14.50
N LYS A 324 12.05 4.19 14.84
CA LYS A 324 11.18 4.08 16.02
C LYS A 324 10.20 2.90 15.91
N ALA A 325 9.73 2.60 14.70
CA ALA A 325 8.83 1.46 14.46
C ALA A 325 9.57 0.11 14.53
N ALA A 326 10.81 0.05 14.07
CA ALA A 326 11.59 -1.19 14.02
C ALA A 326 12.19 -1.59 15.38
N VAL A 327 12.47 -0.62 16.25
CA VAL A 327 13.05 -0.87 17.58
C VAL A 327 12.28 -0.04 18.62
N VAL A 328 11.46 -0.74 19.42
CA VAL A 328 10.67 -0.12 20.49
C VAL A 328 11.60 0.60 21.47
N GLY A 329 11.32 1.89 21.71
CA GLY A 329 12.11 2.74 22.61
C GLY A 329 13.36 3.36 21.97
N GLN A 330 13.66 3.09 20.69
CA GLN A 330 14.81 3.69 20.01
C GLN A 330 14.57 5.17 19.70
N GLY A 331 15.44 6.03 20.23
CA GLY A 331 15.45 7.46 19.91
C GLY A 331 15.86 7.74 18.47
N CYS A 332 15.21 8.71 17.84
CA CYS A 332 15.65 9.29 16.57
C CYS A 332 15.18 10.74 16.44
N ILE A 333 16.12 11.63 16.14
CA ILE A 333 15.91 13.08 16.00
C ILE A 333 16.46 13.52 14.65
N VAL A 334 15.68 14.30 13.89
CA VAL A 334 16.17 14.92 12.66
C VAL A 334 17.05 16.12 13.00
N VAL A 335 18.23 16.15 12.41
CA VAL A 335 19.23 17.20 12.60
C VAL A 335 19.31 17.98 11.29
N ALA A 336 19.11 19.29 11.42
CA ALA A 336 19.29 20.23 10.32
C ALA A 336 20.78 20.27 9.90
N PRO A 337 21.07 20.72 8.66
CA PRO A 337 22.43 20.92 8.15
C PRO A 337 23.36 21.65 9.10
#